data_AF-A0A954K7S7-F1
#
_entry.id   AF-A0A954K7S7-F1
#
_cell.length_a   1.000
_cell.length_b   1.000
_cell.length_c   1.000
_cell.angle_alpha   90.00
_cell.angle_beta   90.00
_cell.angle_gamma   90.00
#
_symmetry.space_group_name_H-M   'P 1'
#
loop_
_entity.id
_entity.type
_entity.pdbx_description
1 polymer ?
#
loop_
_entity_poly.entity_id
_entity_poly.type
_entity_poly.pdbx_seq_one_letter_code
_entity_poly.pdbx_strand_id
1 'polypeptide(L)'
;MTSTDFPVLDDPPSDAPTRRSSKVRHQSGKENQSGAGDQEERQFILLLLKRDPRSWNEFVERYERLIISRILATCRECSLSPPPDLIEECAAEVMAALFQGDLQGLRQFQGRSKLSTWLAVIVRRTTLNVLRRRQRDTEKICPNDSQFDIATVPEQPPEGARELPAEERTQLQACMAQLKQTDRLALVMYFDQ
;
A
#
# COMPACT_ATOMS: atom_id res chain seq x y z
N MET A 1 58.04 -25.56 48.93
CA MET A 1 57.31 -25.19 50.17
C MET A 1 55.85 -25.51 49.95
N THR A 2 55.35 -26.46 50.75
CA THR A 2 53.96 -26.86 51.04
C THR A 2 53.03 -27.33 49.91
N SER A 3 53.00 -28.66 49.76
CA SER A 3 51.79 -29.46 49.47
C SER A 3 50.76 -29.34 50.61
N THR A 4 49.47 -29.32 50.24
CA THR A 4 48.25 -29.79 50.95
C THR A 4 47.09 -29.42 50.02
N ASP A 5 46.39 -30.29 49.30
CA ASP A 5 45.64 -31.52 49.64
C ASP A 5 44.36 -31.28 50.47
N PHE A 6 43.27 -31.94 50.04
CA PHE A 6 41.90 -32.06 50.59
C PHE A 6 40.83 -30.96 50.31
N PRO A 7 39.52 -31.31 50.23
CA PRO A 7 38.90 -32.47 49.56
C PRO A 7 37.60 -32.16 48.78
N VAL A 8 37.18 -33.15 47.99
CA VAL A 8 35.80 -33.36 47.52
C VAL A 8 34.86 -33.42 48.72
N LEU A 9 33.81 -32.59 48.72
CA LEU A 9 32.75 -32.63 49.72
C LEU A 9 31.39 -32.83 49.02
N ASP A 10 30.69 -33.83 49.53
CA ASP A 10 29.41 -34.41 49.14
C ASP A 10 28.33 -33.46 48.62
N ASP A 11 27.63 -33.94 47.59
CA ASP A 11 26.27 -33.52 47.25
C ASP A 11 25.33 -33.72 48.45
N PRO A 12 24.60 -32.69 48.90
CA PRO A 12 23.49 -32.89 49.81
C PRO A 12 22.22 -33.32 49.05
N PRO A 13 21.50 -34.37 49.48
CA PRO A 13 20.16 -34.64 48.97
C PRO A 13 19.19 -33.70 49.69
N SER A 14 18.83 -32.58 49.05
CA SER A 14 17.78 -31.70 49.55
C SER A 14 16.46 -32.03 48.87
N ASP A 15 15.72 -32.93 49.51
CA ASP A 15 14.28 -33.10 49.34
C ASP A 15 13.57 -31.75 49.49
N ALA A 16 12.96 -31.26 48.40
CA ALA A 16 11.96 -30.18 48.45
C ALA A 16 10.84 -30.51 47.45
N PRO A 17 9.65 -30.90 47.91
CA PRO A 17 8.52 -31.18 47.04
C PRO A 17 7.90 -29.86 46.58
N THR A 18 8.34 -29.33 45.44
CA THR A 18 7.57 -28.28 44.76
C THR A 18 6.43 -28.93 43.99
N ARG A 19 5.26 -28.90 44.64
CA ARG A 19 3.92 -29.16 44.11
C ARG A 19 3.72 -28.44 42.76
N ARG A 20 4.09 -29.10 41.65
CA ARG A 20 3.60 -28.72 40.32
C ARG A 20 2.11 -29.06 40.28
N SER A 21 1.29 -28.06 40.58
CA SER A 21 -0.12 -28.08 40.22
C SER A 21 -0.22 -28.39 38.73
N SER A 22 -0.56 -29.63 38.40
CA SER A 22 -1.05 -30.05 37.11
C SER A 22 -2.28 -29.21 36.79
N LYS A 23 -2.07 -28.11 36.08
CA LYS A 23 -3.14 -27.33 35.46
C LYS A 23 -3.67 -28.22 34.34
N VAL A 24 -4.63 -29.07 34.71
CA VAL A 24 -5.53 -29.74 33.77
C VAL A 24 -6.18 -28.63 32.98
N ARG A 25 -5.60 -28.33 31.82
CA ARG A 25 -6.15 -27.42 30.84
C ARG A 25 -7.37 -28.13 30.30
N HIS A 26 -8.53 -27.82 30.87
CA HIS A 26 -9.83 -28.13 30.30
C HIS A 26 -9.85 -27.62 28.85
N GLN A 27 -9.48 -28.49 27.91
CA GLN A 27 -9.93 -28.42 26.53
C GLN A 27 -11.37 -28.91 26.55
N SER A 28 -12.30 -28.01 26.83
CA SER A 28 -13.72 -28.29 26.66
C SER A 28 -14.32 -27.12 25.88
N GLY A 29 -14.79 -27.42 24.66
CA GLY A 29 -15.81 -26.60 24.00
C GLY A 29 -15.40 -25.72 22.81
N LYS A 30 -14.33 -25.99 22.07
CA LYS A 30 -14.01 -25.19 20.85
C LYS A 30 -14.38 -25.84 19.51
N GLU A 31 -14.68 -27.14 19.47
CA GLU A 31 -14.90 -27.84 18.21
C GLU A 31 -16.33 -27.66 17.66
N ASN A 32 -17.36 -27.54 18.52
CA ASN A 32 -18.75 -27.40 18.04
C ASN A 32 -19.13 -25.99 17.55
N GLN A 33 -18.38 -24.93 17.89
CA GLN A 33 -18.68 -23.57 17.44
C GLN A 33 -18.08 -23.23 16.07
N SER A 34 -17.01 -23.93 15.66
CA SER A 34 -16.33 -23.66 14.39
C SER A 34 -17.19 -24.09 13.20
N GLY A 35 -17.90 -25.23 13.30
CA GLY A 35 -18.70 -25.76 12.19
C GLY A 35 -19.94 -24.92 11.86
N ALA A 36 -20.59 -24.34 12.87
CA ALA A 36 -21.78 -23.50 12.67
C ALA A 36 -21.43 -22.17 11.97
N GLY A 37 -20.36 -21.50 12.41
CA GLY A 37 -19.92 -20.24 11.79
C GLY A 37 -19.43 -20.45 10.34
N ASP A 38 -18.77 -21.57 10.05
CA ASP A 38 -18.34 -21.90 8.69
C ASP A 38 -19.54 -22.16 7.75
N GLN A 39 -20.62 -22.75 8.26
CA GLN A 39 -21.85 -22.98 7.50
C GLN A 39 -22.61 -21.67 7.23
N GLU A 40 -22.70 -20.79 8.22
CA GLU A 40 -23.28 -19.46 8.08
C GLU A 40 -22.51 -18.60 7.07
N GLU A 41 -21.17 -18.61 7.14
CA GLU A 41 -20.32 -17.87 6.19
C GLU A 41 -20.50 -18.39 4.75
N ARG A 42 -20.61 -19.70 4.56
CA ARG A 42 -20.92 -20.30 3.25
C ARG A 42 -22.30 -19.89 2.73
N GLN A 43 -23.32 -19.92 3.60
CA GLN A 43 -24.67 -19.53 3.22
C GLN A 43 -24.73 -18.05 2.84
N PHE A 44 -24.07 -17.19 3.60
CA PHE A 44 -23.93 -15.76 3.30
C PHE A 44 -23.28 -15.53 1.92
N ILE A 45 -22.21 -16.24 1.60
CA ILE A 45 -21.55 -16.16 0.29
C ILE A 45 -22.47 -16.65 -0.84
N LEU A 46 -23.23 -17.73 -0.63
CA LEU A 46 -24.19 -18.22 -1.62
C LEU A 46 -25.29 -17.18 -1.91
N LEU A 47 -25.75 -16.45 -0.90
CA LEU A 47 -26.73 -15.38 -1.09
C LEU A 47 -26.13 -14.18 -1.83
N LEU A 48 -24.89 -13.80 -1.51
CA LEU A 48 -24.13 -12.79 -2.27
C LEU A 48 -23.96 -13.20 -3.75
N LEU A 49 -23.65 -14.47 -4.02
CA LEU A 49 -23.54 -15.00 -5.39
C LEU A 49 -24.87 -14.95 -6.16
N LYS A 50 -26.00 -14.99 -5.46
CA LYS A 50 -27.34 -14.81 -6.03
C LYS A 50 -27.73 -13.34 -6.21
N ARG A 51 -26.84 -12.38 -5.91
CA ARG A 51 -27.09 -10.93 -5.94
C ARG A 51 -28.27 -10.52 -5.05
N ASP A 52 -28.44 -11.19 -3.92
CA ASP A 52 -29.45 -10.82 -2.93
C ASP A 52 -29.16 -9.42 -2.34
N PRO A 53 -30.09 -8.45 -2.44
CA PRO A 53 -29.84 -7.08 -1.99
C PRO A 53 -29.57 -6.94 -0.48
N ARG A 54 -30.18 -7.81 0.34
CA ARG A 54 -29.98 -7.77 1.80
C ARG A 54 -28.58 -8.23 2.16
N SER A 55 -28.12 -9.31 1.53
CA SER A 55 -26.79 -9.86 1.71
C SER A 55 -25.71 -8.88 1.24
N TRP A 56 -25.99 -8.12 0.17
CA TRP A 56 -25.12 -7.02 -0.27
C TRP A 56 -24.98 -5.94 0.81
N ASN A 57 -26.08 -5.44 1.35
CA ASN A 57 -26.04 -4.40 2.40
C ASN A 57 -25.29 -4.91 3.64
N GLU A 58 -25.56 -6.15 4.05
CA GLU A 58 -24.86 -6.82 5.15
C GLU A 58 -23.35 -6.95 4.87
N PHE A 59 -22.95 -7.23 3.63
CA PHE A 59 -21.54 -7.27 3.23
C PHE A 59 -20.87 -5.91 3.40
N VAL A 60 -21.49 -4.85 2.89
CA VAL A 60 -20.94 -3.50 3.00
C VAL A 60 -20.82 -3.10 4.46
N GLU A 61 -21.89 -3.23 5.25
CA GLU A 61 -21.89 -2.88 6.67
C GLU A 61 -20.84 -3.68 7.47
N ARG A 62 -20.67 -4.97 7.18
CA ARG A 62 -19.73 -5.84 7.87
C ARG A 62 -18.27 -5.56 7.51
N TYR A 63 -17.99 -5.25 6.24
CA TYR A 63 -16.62 -5.27 5.72
C TYR A 63 -16.09 -3.93 5.23
N GLU A 64 -16.90 -2.88 5.11
CA GLU A 64 -16.44 -1.54 4.70
C GLU A 64 -15.28 -1.05 5.56
N ARG A 65 -15.44 -1.11 6.90
CA ARG A 65 -14.38 -0.68 7.83
C ARG A 65 -13.10 -1.51 7.67
N LEU A 66 -13.23 -2.80 7.38
CA LEU A 66 -12.08 -3.68 7.13
C LEU A 66 -11.38 -3.28 5.83
N ILE A 67 -12.15 -3.04 4.76
CA ILE A 67 -11.62 -2.63 3.45
C ILE A 67 -10.86 -1.32 3.60
N ILE A 68 -11.49 -0.27 4.15
CA ILE A 68 -10.87 1.05 4.33
C ILE A 68 -9.62 0.97 5.21
N SER A 69 -9.71 0.31 6.37
CA SER A 69 -8.56 0.19 7.26
C SER A 69 -7.39 -0.58 6.63
N ARG A 70 -7.67 -1.60 5.79
CA ARG A 70 -6.64 -2.34 5.07
C ARG A 70 -6.04 -1.54 3.92
N ILE A 71 -6.82 -0.72 3.20
CA ILE A 71 -6.30 0.24 2.20
C ILE A 71 -5.31 1.17 2.89
N LEU A 72 -5.73 1.82 3.99
CA LEU A 72 -4.88 2.73 4.76
C LEU A 72 -3.61 2.05 5.30
N ALA A 73 -3.73 0.81 5.79
CA ALA A 73 -2.56 0.03 6.23
C ALA A 73 -1.60 -0.23 5.05
N THR A 74 -2.13 -0.58 3.87
CA THR A 74 -1.33 -0.84 2.68
C THR A 74 -0.62 0.42 2.18
N CYS A 75 -1.28 1.59 2.20
CA CYS A 75 -0.63 2.85 1.87
C CYS A 75 0.51 3.18 2.85
N ARG A 76 0.31 2.92 4.16
CA ARG A 76 1.36 3.11 5.18
C ARG A 76 2.54 2.15 5.00
N GLU A 77 2.30 0.89 4.61
CA GLU A 77 3.36 -0.06 4.22
C GLU A 77 4.20 0.47 3.05
N CYS A 78 3.61 1.28 2.17
CA CYS A 78 4.27 1.96 1.05
C CYS A 78 4.76 3.38 1.39
N SER A 79 4.79 3.76 2.67
CA SER A 79 5.17 5.10 3.14
C SER A 79 4.37 6.26 2.50
N LEU A 80 3.13 6.00 2.10
CA LEU A 80 2.23 6.96 1.47
C LEU A 80 1.16 7.42 2.46
N SER A 81 0.92 8.73 2.50
CA SER A 81 -0.29 9.31 3.12
C SER A 81 -1.34 9.54 2.01
N PRO A 82 -2.34 8.65 1.86
CA PRO A 82 -3.27 8.73 0.74
C PRO A 82 -4.28 9.88 0.93
N PRO A 83 -4.57 10.69 -0.11
CA PRO A 83 -5.70 11.61 -0.09
C PRO A 83 -7.03 10.83 -0.07
N PRO A 84 -8.15 11.44 0.37
CA PRO A 84 -9.47 10.81 0.39
C PRO A 84 -9.87 10.17 -0.95
N ASP A 85 -9.66 10.87 -2.06
CA ASP A 85 -9.99 10.41 -3.40
C ASP A 85 -9.27 9.10 -3.79
N LEU A 86 -8.03 8.91 -3.33
CA LEU A 86 -7.30 7.67 -3.57
C LEU A 86 -7.89 6.50 -2.77
N ILE A 87 -8.40 6.76 -1.57
CA ILE A 87 -9.06 5.73 -0.76
C ILE A 87 -10.35 5.30 -1.44
N GLU A 88 -11.14 6.26 -1.91
CA GLU A 88 -12.39 6.00 -2.66
C GLU A 88 -12.12 5.23 -3.95
N GLU A 89 -11.11 5.62 -4.74
CA GLU A 89 -10.70 4.88 -5.94
C GLU A 89 -10.29 3.45 -5.60
N CYS A 90 -9.47 3.26 -4.58
CA CYS A 90 -9.06 1.92 -4.14
C CYS A 90 -10.26 1.08 -3.68
N ALA A 91 -11.21 1.68 -2.95
CA ALA A 91 -12.41 0.99 -2.48
C ALA A 91 -13.31 0.59 -3.67
N ALA A 92 -13.51 1.49 -4.63
CA ALA A 92 -14.24 1.22 -5.86
C ALA A 92 -13.59 0.08 -6.65
N GLU A 93 -12.27 0.08 -6.81
CA GLU A 93 -11.53 -0.97 -7.51
C GLU A 93 -11.61 -2.33 -6.78
N VAL A 94 -11.64 -2.31 -5.44
CA VAL A 94 -11.88 -3.53 -4.64
C VAL A 94 -13.27 -4.08 -4.89
N MET A 95 -14.30 -3.24 -4.81
CA MET A 95 -15.68 -3.65 -5.08
C MET A 95 -15.82 -4.15 -6.52
N ALA A 96 -15.16 -3.49 -7.47
CA ALA A 96 -15.07 -3.93 -8.86
C ALA A 96 -14.43 -5.32 -8.97
N ALA A 97 -13.27 -5.55 -8.35
CA ALA A 97 -12.58 -6.84 -8.38
C ALA A 97 -13.40 -7.99 -7.77
N LEU A 98 -14.28 -7.69 -6.81
CA LEU A 98 -15.16 -8.67 -6.17
C LEU A 98 -16.42 -8.94 -6.99
N PHE A 99 -17.06 -7.90 -7.54
CA PHE A 99 -18.43 -7.95 -8.05
C PHE A 99 -18.59 -7.71 -9.55
N GLN A 100 -17.56 -7.27 -10.28
CA GLN A 100 -17.63 -7.18 -11.74
C GLN A 100 -17.76 -8.56 -12.39
N GLY A 101 -18.41 -8.58 -13.57
CA GLY A 101 -18.75 -9.81 -14.28
C GLY A 101 -19.75 -10.66 -13.48
N ASP A 102 -19.51 -11.96 -13.42
CA ASP A 102 -20.33 -12.93 -12.69
C ASP A 102 -19.73 -13.27 -11.31
N LEU A 103 -19.33 -12.23 -10.55
CA LEU A 103 -18.80 -12.38 -9.19
C LEU A 103 -17.57 -13.32 -9.13
N GLN A 104 -16.76 -13.32 -10.20
CA GLN A 104 -15.65 -14.25 -10.38
C GLN A 104 -14.63 -14.17 -9.24
N GLY A 105 -14.42 -12.98 -8.67
CA GLY A 105 -13.59 -12.81 -7.48
C GLY A 105 -14.13 -13.60 -6.28
N LEU A 106 -15.43 -13.46 -5.98
CA LEU A 106 -16.07 -14.17 -4.88
C LEU A 106 -16.21 -15.67 -5.14
N ARG A 107 -16.44 -16.09 -6.39
CA ARG A 107 -16.52 -17.52 -6.78
C ARG A 107 -15.21 -18.28 -6.58
N GLN A 108 -14.07 -17.57 -6.61
CA GLN A 108 -12.75 -18.18 -6.33
C GLN A 108 -12.51 -18.46 -4.85
N PHE A 109 -13.38 -17.98 -3.95
CA PHE A 109 -13.24 -18.25 -2.53
C PHE A 109 -13.58 -19.72 -2.22
N GLN A 110 -12.58 -20.47 -1.78
CA GLN A 110 -12.68 -21.91 -1.51
C GLN A 110 -12.97 -22.25 -0.03
N GLY A 111 -13.20 -21.25 0.83
CA GLY A 111 -13.45 -21.49 2.25
C GLY A 111 -12.27 -22.05 3.04
N ARG A 112 -11.03 -21.89 2.54
CA ARG A 112 -9.79 -22.33 3.23
C ARG A 112 -9.35 -21.40 4.37
N SER A 113 -10.01 -20.25 4.50
CA SER A 113 -9.80 -19.23 5.52
C SER A 113 -11.11 -18.48 5.73
N LYS A 114 -11.26 -17.75 6.84
CA LYS A 114 -12.39 -16.83 7.02
C LYS A 114 -12.47 -15.82 5.87
N LEU A 115 -13.68 -15.41 5.49
CA LEU A 115 -13.92 -14.44 4.44
C LEU A 115 -13.18 -13.13 4.68
N SER A 116 -13.11 -12.66 5.94
CA SER A 116 -12.38 -11.45 6.33
C SER A 116 -10.87 -11.52 6.01
N THR A 117 -10.26 -12.68 6.20
CA THR A 117 -8.82 -12.88 5.94
C THR A 117 -8.55 -12.87 4.45
N TRP A 118 -9.37 -13.60 3.69
CA TRP A 118 -9.28 -13.62 2.24
C TRP A 118 -9.53 -12.22 1.64
N LEU A 119 -10.54 -11.52 2.13
CA LEU A 119 -10.88 -10.17 1.70
C LEU A 119 -9.72 -9.19 1.94
N ALA A 120 -9.06 -9.26 3.10
CA ALA A 120 -7.89 -8.41 3.38
C ALA A 120 -6.74 -8.64 2.36
N VAL A 121 -6.57 -9.86 1.86
CA VAL A 121 -5.59 -10.18 0.80
C VAL A 121 -6.00 -9.56 -0.53
N ILE A 122 -7.28 -9.67 -0.90
CA ILE A 122 -7.81 -9.04 -2.12
C ILE A 122 -7.63 -7.53 -2.04
N VAL A 123 -8.04 -6.90 -0.94
CA VAL A 123 -7.90 -5.46 -0.72
C VAL A 123 -6.46 -5.01 -0.91
N ARG A 124 -5.51 -5.64 -0.19
CA ARG A 124 -4.09 -5.29 -0.31
C ARG A 124 -3.58 -5.40 -1.75
N ARG A 125 -3.90 -6.50 -2.44
CA ARG A 125 -3.46 -6.74 -3.82
C ARG A 125 -4.02 -5.68 -4.77
N THR A 126 -5.31 -5.37 -4.65
CA THR A 126 -5.97 -4.37 -5.48
C THR A 126 -5.40 -2.97 -5.22
N THR A 127 -5.24 -2.58 -3.95
CA THR A 127 -4.61 -1.30 -3.58
C THR A 127 -3.22 -1.18 -4.18
N LEU A 128 -2.37 -2.20 -4.06
CA LEU A 128 -1.03 -2.18 -4.66
C LEU A 128 -1.07 -2.06 -6.20
N ASN A 129 -2.07 -2.66 -6.85
CA ASN A 129 -2.24 -2.51 -8.29
C ASN A 129 -2.65 -1.10 -8.68
N VAL A 130 -3.57 -0.46 -7.95
CA VAL A 130 -3.96 0.95 -8.16
C VAL A 130 -2.75 1.86 -7.98
N LEU A 131 -1.99 1.70 -6.89
CA LEU A 131 -0.79 2.50 -6.63
C LEU A 131 0.24 2.39 -7.76
N ARG A 132 0.50 1.16 -8.24
CA ARG A 132 1.42 0.93 -9.38
C ARG A 132 0.92 1.54 -10.68
N ARG A 133 -0.40 1.52 -10.94
CA ARG A 133 -0.99 2.16 -12.12
C ARG A 133 -0.82 3.67 -12.06
N ARG A 134 -1.18 4.29 -10.93
CA ARG A 134 -0.98 5.72 -10.72
C ARG A 134 0.47 6.14 -10.87
N GLN A 135 1.43 5.39 -10.31
CA GLN A 135 2.86 5.68 -10.49
C GLN A 135 3.25 5.71 -11.97
N ARG A 136 2.84 4.71 -12.75
CA ARG A 136 3.11 4.65 -14.20
C ARG A 136 2.44 5.78 -14.96
N ASP A 137 1.24 6.17 -14.56
CA ASP A 137 0.52 7.24 -15.25
C ASP A 137 1.15 8.60 -14.94
N THR A 138 1.63 8.84 -13.71
CA THR A 138 2.46 10.01 -13.38
C THR A 138 3.76 10.02 -14.18
N GLU A 139 4.47 8.90 -14.29
CA GLU A 139 5.70 8.77 -15.09
C GLU A 139 5.47 9.03 -16.59
N LYS A 140 4.29 8.70 -17.13
CA LYS A 140 3.95 8.98 -18.54
C LYS A 140 3.55 10.43 -18.79
N ILE A 141 2.86 11.05 -17.84
CA ILE A 141 2.43 12.45 -17.92
C ILE A 141 3.63 13.39 -17.74
N CYS A 142 4.65 12.96 -16.99
CA CYS A 142 5.95 13.61 -16.88
C CYS A 142 7.02 12.80 -17.62
N PRO A 143 7.06 12.80 -18.97
CA PRO A 143 8.11 12.08 -19.70
C PRO A 143 9.46 12.74 -19.41
N ASN A 144 10.22 12.18 -18.48
CA ASN A 144 11.65 12.47 -18.28
C ASN A 144 12.01 13.98 -18.19
N ASP A 145 11.29 14.76 -17.38
CA ASP A 145 11.77 16.11 -17.01
C ASP A 145 13.02 16.04 -16.11
N SER A 146 13.36 14.85 -15.61
CA SER A 146 14.55 14.59 -14.77
C SER A 146 15.90 14.65 -15.50
N GLN A 147 15.94 15.07 -16.78
CA GLN A 147 17.20 15.43 -17.44
C GLN A 147 17.44 16.95 -17.53
N PHE A 148 16.49 17.77 -17.10
CA PHE A 148 16.71 19.21 -16.92
C PHE A 148 16.51 19.56 -15.44
N ASP A 149 17.56 19.40 -14.64
CA ASP A 149 17.69 20.08 -13.36
C ASP A 149 17.78 21.60 -13.63
N ILE A 150 16.63 22.27 -13.75
CA ILE A 150 16.52 23.74 -13.87
C ILE A 150 16.92 24.42 -12.53
N ALA A 151 17.16 23.66 -11.46
CA ALA A 151 17.53 24.19 -10.14
C ALA A 151 19.03 24.40 -9.91
N THR A 152 19.89 24.36 -10.94
CA THR A 152 21.27 24.85 -10.82
C THR A 152 21.60 25.80 -11.96
N VAL A 153 20.97 26.98 -11.96
CA VAL A 153 21.61 28.15 -12.56
C VAL A 153 22.65 28.62 -11.55
N PRO A 154 23.96 28.56 -11.85
CA PRO A 154 24.95 29.20 -10.99
C PRO A 154 24.62 30.69 -10.95
N GLU A 155 24.47 31.27 -9.75
CA GLU A 155 24.25 32.71 -9.49
C GLU A 155 25.41 33.61 -9.99
N GLN A 156 26.42 33.01 -10.62
CA GLN A 156 27.57 33.66 -11.19
C GLN A 156 27.63 33.23 -12.67
N PRO A 157 27.64 34.18 -13.63
CA PRO A 157 27.94 33.84 -15.01
C PRO A 157 29.30 33.13 -15.05
N PRO A 158 29.46 32.02 -15.79
CA PRO A 158 30.76 31.37 -15.89
C PRO A 158 31.79 32.38 -16.39
N GLU A 159 32.94 32.49 -15.72
CA GLU A 159 34.09 33.27 -16.18
C GLU A 159 34.47 32.80 -17.59
N GLY A 160 34.02 33.56 -18.60
CA GLY A 160 34.08 33.14 -20.01
C GLY A 160 32.76 33.22 -20.78
N ALA A 161 31.68 33.74 -20.18
CA ALA A 161 30.48 34.17 -20.91
C ALA A 161 30.85 35.27 -21.93
N ARG A 162 31.33 34.85 -23.10
CA ARG A 162 31.47 35.71 -24.26
C ARG A 162 30.12 36.35 -24.50
N GLU A 163 30.10 37.67 -24.67
CA GLU A 163 28.94 38.36 -25.24
C GLU A 163 28.48 37.56 -26.46
N LEU A 164 27.25 37.04 -26.42
CA LEU A 164 26.65 36.32 -27.55
C LEU A 164 26.90 37.17 -28.82
N PRO A 165 27.64 36.65 -29.82
CA PRO A 165 27.91 37.37 -31.05
C PRO A 165 26.62 37.97 -31.60
N ALA A 166 26.68 39.20 -32.11
CA ALA A 166 25.50 39.92 -32.58
C ALA A 166 24.64 39.08 -33.55
N GLU A 167 25.30 38.23 -34.35
CA GLU A 167 24.69 37.29 -35.29
C GLU A 167 23.77 36.26 -34.61
N GLU A 168 24.18 35.69 -33.48
CA GLU A 168 23.39 34.71 -32.72
C GLU A 168 22.15 35.36 -32.09
N ARG A 169 22.29 36.61 -31.62
CA ARG A 169 21.16 37.39 -31.08
C ARG A 169 20.13 37.70 -32.16
N THR A 170 20.57 38.06 -33.36
CA THR A 170 19.66 38.31 -34.49
C THR A 170 18.93 37.04 -34.93
N GLN A 171 19.63 35.90 -34.94
CA GLN A 171 19.00 34.60 -35.24
C GLN A 171 17.95 34.20 -34.21
N LEU A 172 18.22 34.40 -32.91
CA LEU A 172 17.23 34.14 -31.86
C LEU A 172 16.01 35.05 -32.00
N GLN A 173 16.19 36.33 -32.28
CA GLN A 173 15.08 37.26 -32.53
C GLN A 173 14.23 36.83 -33.74
N ALA A 174 14.87 36.37 -34.81
CA ALA A 174 14.16 35.85 -35.98
C ALA A 174 13.35 34.57 -35.64
N CYS A 175 13.90 33.68 -34.81
CA CYS A 175 13.18 32.48 -34.34
C CYS A 175 12.02 32.85 -33.41
N MET A 176 12.20 33.80 -32.49
CA MET A 176 11.12 34.30 -31.62
C MET A 176 9.99 34.96 -32.42
N ALA A 177 10.31 35.63 -33.53
CA ALA A 177 9.33 36.22 -34.42
C ALA A 177 8.46 35.18 -35.17
N GLN A 178 8.95 33.94 -35.33
CA GLN A 178 8.21 32.85 -35.96
C GLN A 178 7.25 32.14 -34.99
N LEU A 179 7.42 32.32 -33.68
CA LEU A 179 6.51 31.77 -32.67
C LEU A 179 5.16 32.51 -32.68
N LYS A 180 4.09 31.80 -32.31
CA LYS A 180 2.76 32.39 -32.12
C LYS A 180 2.81 33.44 -31.00
N GLN A 181 1.94 34.45 -31.09
CA GLN A 181 1.94 35.57 -30.15
C GLN A 181 1.79 35.13 -28.69
N THR A 182 0.94 34.14 -28.42
CA THR A 182 0.71 33.61 -27.07
C THR A 182 1.95 32.95 -26.49
N ASP A 183 2.66 32.16 -27.29
CA ASP A 183 3.85 31.41 -26.87
C ASP A 183 5.03 32.37 -26.63
N ARG A 184 5.18 33.38 -27.49
CA ARG A 184 6.19 34.43 -27.32
C ARG A 184 5.98 35.24 -26.04
N LEU A 185 4.72 35.60 -25.76
CA LEU A 185 4.36 36.41 -24.59
C LEU A 185 4.57 35.65 -23.28
N ALA A 186 4.30 34.34 -23.28
CA ALA A 186 4.60 33.47 -22.14
C ALA A 186 6.10 33.42 -21.84
N LEU A 187 6.95 33.31 -22.86
CA LEU A 187 8.41 33.30 -22.69
C LEU A 187 8.93 34.64 -22.15
N VAL A 188 8.45 35.77 -22.67
CA VAL A 188 8.87 37.11 -22.18
C VAL A 188 8.49 37.31 -20.72
N MET A 189 7.25 36.97 -20.33
CA MET A 189 6.79 37.13 -18.94
C MET A 189 7.56 36.25 -17.93
N TYR A 190 8.12 35.14 -18.40
CA TYR A 190 8.82 34.19 -17.54
C TYR A 190 10.30 34.53 -17.33
N PHE A 191 10.97 35.09 -18.34
CA PHE A 191 12.41 35.38 -18.30
C PHE A 191 12.78 36.85 -18.06
N ASP A 192 11.80 37.77 -18.03
CA ASP A 192 11.99 39.20 -17.74
C ASP A 192 11.75 39.55 -16.24
N GLN A 193 11.93 38.58 -15.33
CA GLN A 193 11.91 38.77 -13.87
C GLN A 193 13.31 38.82 -13.27
#